data_AF-A0A838U4T5-F1
#
_entry.id   AF-A0A838U4T5-F1
#
_cell.length_a   1.000
_cell.length_b   1.000
_cell.length_c   1.000
_cell.angle_alpha   90.00
_cell.angle_beta   90.00
_cell.angle_gamma   90.00
#
_symmetry.space_group_name_H-M   'P 1'
#
loop_
_entity.id
_entity.type
_entity.pdbx_description
1 polymer ?
#
loop_
_entity_poly.entity_id
_entity_poly.type
_entity_poly.pdbx_seq_one_letter_code
_entity_poly.pdbx_strand_id
1 'polypeptide(L)'
;MMGHGSSIHFRSKIGSRFAVVTAVETLDTFFERQIIEFFNISQYKDVIRYSLPKILVHSWIDKVTEHVEKFPFTQKEIQLLIKKNIDNQIIEKLLNDPKIAYGSTLIVAILIDKFIIFFQIGDGNILTVDHTGNIFCPLNDVQVDEINPNSIISLNQTASLSMNSSWLEFKTRINSLIY
;
A
#
# COMPACT_ATOMS: atom_id res chain seq x y z
N MET A 1 18.13 -11.89 10.68
CA MET A 1 16.91 -12.65 11.05
C MET A 1 15.97 -11.66 11.72
N MET A 2 15.05 -11.07 10.96
CA MET A 2 14.05 -10.14 11.52
C MET A 2 12.67 -10.77 11.28
N GLY A 3 12.16 -11.43 12.32
CA GLY A 3 10.72 -11.63 12.46
C GLY A 3 10.06 -10.29 12.79
N HIS A 4 8.76 -10.20 12.51
CA HIS A 4 7.70 -9.27 12.96
C HIS A 4 6.59 -9.21 11.89
N GLY A 5 6.82 -9.75 10.68
CA GLY A 5 5.72 -10.19 9.83
C GLY A 5 5.01 -11.34 10.52
N SER A 6 3.75 -11.14 10.92
CA SER A 6 2.90 -12.20 11.50
C SER A 6 3.07 -13.46 10.66
N SER A 7 3.25 -14.61 11.32
CA SER A 7 3.60 -15.87 10.65
C SER A 7 2.59 -16.30 9.58
N ILE A 8 1.41 -15.68 9.58
CA ILE A 8 0.35 -15.82 8.60
C ILE A 8 0.70 -15.19 7.25
N HIS A 9 1.56 -14.17 7.16
CA HIS A 9 1.98 -13.51 5.92
C HIS A 9 3.17 -14.22 5.26
N PHE A 10 3.11 -15.56 5.16
CA PHE A 10 4.24 -16.38 4.70
C PHE A 10 4.57 -16.22 3.21
N ARG A 11 3.68 -15.63 2.41
CA ARG A 11 3.90 -15.23 1.01
C ARG A 11 4.05 -13.71 0.83
N SER A 12 4.34 -12.96 1.90
CA SER A 12 4.55 -11.50 1.85
C SER A 12 5.56 -11.06 0.79
N LYS A 13 6.67 -11.79 0.61
CA LYS A 13 7.65 -11.51 -0.46
C LYS A 13 7.02 -11.49 -1.87
N ILE A 14 6.09 -12.40 -2.14
CA ILE A 14 5.36 -12.46 -3.41
C ILE A 14 4.34 -11.33 -3.47
N GLY A 15 3.62 -11.10 -2.37
CA GLY A 15 2.66 -10.01 -2.26
C GLY A 15 3.27 -8.62 -2.49
N SER A 16 4.44 -8.34 -1.93
CA SER A 16 5.17 -7.08 -2.16
C SER A 16 5.63 -6.94 -3.60
N ARG A 17 6.08 -8.02 -4.24
CA ARG A 17 6.41 -8.00 -5.66
C ARG A 17 5.18 -7.67 -6.52
N PHE A 18 4.03 -8.28 -6.22
CA PHE A 18 2.77 -7.94 -6.90
C PHE A 18 2.36 -6.50 -6.64
N ALA A 19 2.53 -5.99 -5.42
CA ALA A 19 2.19 -4.60 -5.08
C ALA A 19 2.97 -3.61 -5.96
N VAL A 20 4.28 -3.81 -6.11
CA VAL A 20 5.13 -2.97 -6.96
C VAL A 20 4.73 -3.08 -8.44
N VAL A 21 4.58 -4.31 -8.95
CA VAL A 21 4.20 -4.52 -10.36
C VAL A 21 2.85 -3.89 -10.68
N THR A 22 1.83 -4.15 -9.85
CA THR A 22 0.50 -3.55 -9.99
C THR A 22 0.56 -2.04 -9.91
N ALA A 23 1.35 -1.47 -9.00
CA ALA A 23 1.49 -0.03 -8.89
C ALA A 23 2.03 0.58 -10.18
N VAL A 24 3.13 0.05 -10.70
CA VAL A 24 3.73 0.53 -11.94
C VAL A 24 2.74 0.40 -13.11
N GLU A 25 2.20 -0.79 -13.36
CA GLU A 25 1.29 -1.05 -14.49
C GLU A 25 0.03 -0.17 -14.44
N THR A 26 -0.62 -0.07 -13.28
CA THR A 26 -1.87 0.69 -13.11
C THR A 26 -1.63 2.19 -13.27
N LEU A 27 -0.57 2.71 -12.65
CA LEU A 27 -0.30 4.14 -12.66
C LEU A 27 0.22 4.57 -14.03
N ASP A 28 1.12 3.80 -14.63
CA ASP A 28 1.62 4.05 -15.98
C ASP A 28 0.46 4.08 -16.98
N THR A 29 -0.40 3.04 -16.98
CA THR A 29 -1.59 3.00 -17.83
C THR A 29 -2.52 4.19 -17.59
N PHE A 30 -2.72 4.60 -16.33
CA PHE A 30 -3.58 5.74 -16.02
C PHE A 30 -2.99 7.05 -16.53
N PHE A 31 -1.70 7.31 -16.27
CA PHE A 31 -1.06 8.55 -16.64
C PHE A 31 -0.83 8.62 -18.15
N GLU A 32 -0.35 7.56 -18.82
CA GLU A 32 -0.18 7.52 -20.28
C GLU A 32 -1.47 7.82 -21.04
N ARG A 33 -2.60 7.22 -20.62
CA ARG A 33 -3.91 7.47 -21.24
C ARG A 33 -4.42 8.90 -21.04
N GLN A 34 -3.92 9.60 -20.03
CA GLN A 34 -4.36 10.95 -19.65
C GLN A 34 -3.31 12.03 -20.00
N ILE A 35 -2.15 11.67 -20.55
CA ILE A 35 -1.05 12.58 -20.97
C ILE A 35 -1.54 13.71 -21.90
N ILE A 36 -2.70 13.56 -22.53
CA ILE A 36 -3.22 14.57 -23.46
C ILE A 36 -3.78 15.82 -22.75
N GLU A 37 -4.14 15.80 -21.44
CA GLU A 37 -4.75 16.98 -20.77
C GLU A 37 -4.34 17.22 -19.30
N PHE A 38 -3.08 16.98 -18.91
CA PHE A 38 -2.62 17.25 -17.52
C PHE A 38 -2.53 18.73 -17.11
N PHE A 39 -3.03 19.66 -17.93
CA PHE A 39 -3.12 21.08 -17.57
C PHE A 39 -4.03 21.35 -16.37
N ASN A 40 -4.88 20.39 -15.95
CA ASN A 40 -5.75 20.56 -14.80
C ASN A 40 -5.78 19.34 -13.87
N ILE A 41 -4.69 19.09 -13.15
CA ILE A 41 -4.66 18.05 -12.09
C ILE A 41 -5.79 18.21 -11.07
N SER A 42 -6.36 19.42 -10.92
CA SER A 42 -7.51 19.65 -10.05
C SER A 42 -8.77 18.89 -10.48
N GLN A 43 -8.95 18.60 -11.77
CA GLN A 43 -10.07 17.79 -12.26
C GLN A 43 -9.93 16.31 -11.91
N TYR A 44 -8.69 15.84 -11.72
CA TYR A 44 -8.38 14.44 -11.44
C TYR A 44 -8.11 14.17 -9.95
N LYS A 45 -8.19 15.18 -9.08
CA LYS A 45 -7.91 15.03 -7.63
C LYS A 45 -8.72 13.91 -6.99
N ASP A 46 -10.02 13.83 -7.27
CA ASP A 46 -10.88 12.80 -6.69
C ASP A 46 -10.59 11.42 -7.27
N VAL A 47 -10.26 11.34 -8.56
CA VAL A 47 -9.86 10.09 -9.20
C VAL A 47 -8.54 9.59 -8.59
N ILE A 48 -7.56 10.48 -8.44
CA ILE A 48 -6.28 10.19 -7.80
C ILE A 48 -6.48 9.76 -6.35
N ARG A 49 -7.33 10.44 -5.59
CA ARG A 49 -7.49 10.21 -4.14
C ARG A 49 -8.35 9.00 -3.81
N TYR A 50 -9.35 8.68 -4.63
CA TYR A 50 -10.36 7.68 -4.27
C TYR A 50 -10.48 6.52 -5.27
N SER A 51 -10.28 6.78 -6.56
CA SER A 51 -10.42 5.73 -7.58
C SER A 51 -9.14 4.94 -7.78
N LEU A 52 -7.98 5.61 -7.87
CA LEU A 52 -6.69 4.94 -8.05
C LEU A 52 -6.35 3.97 -6.91
N PRO A 53 -6.53 4.31 -5.62
CA PRO A 53 -6.30 3.35 -4.53
C PRO A 53 -7.16 2.09 -4.64
N LYS A 54 -8.43 2.23 -5.07
CA LYS A 54 -9.32 1.09 -5.29
C LYS A 54 -8.81 0.20 -6.42
N ILE A 55 -8.40 0.81 -7.54
CA ILE A 55 -7.85 0.07 -8.69
C ILE A 55 -6.56 -0.65 -8.27
N LEU A 56 -5.66 0.03 -7.56
CA LEU A 56 -4.42 -0.58 -7.04
C LEU A 56 -4.70 -1.80 -6.16
N VAL A 57 -5.63 -1.69 -5.21
CA VAL A 57 -5.99 -2.81 -4.32
C VAL A 57 -6.62 -3.95 -5.10
N HIS A 58 -7.60 -3.67 -5.97
CA HIS A 58 -8.26 -4.73 -6.75
C HIS A 58 -7.28 -5.45 -7.68
N SER A 59 -6.48 -4.71 -8.46
CA SER A 59 -5.49 -5.32 -9.35
C SER A 59 -4.42 -6.11 -8.60
N TRP A 60 -4.12 -5.75 -7.34
CA TRP A 60 -3.24 -6.55 -6.49
C TRP A 60 -3.94 -7.84 -6.03
N ILE A 61 -5.21 -7.76 -5.61
CA ILE A 61 -6.03 -8.93 -5.25
C ILE A 61 -6.16 -9.89 -6.44
N ASP A 62 -6.32 -9.39 -7.66
CA ASP A 62 -6.41 -10.19 -8.88
C ASP A 62 -5.13 -11.01 -9.10
N LYS A 63 -3.95 -10.37 -9.02
CA LYS A 63 -2.66 -11.06 -9.14
C LYS A 63 -2.45 -12.09 -8.03
N VAL A 64 -2.89 -11.80 -6.80
CA VAL A 64 -2.84 -12.76 -5.69
C VAL A 64 -3.73 -13.95 -5.96
N THR A 65 -4.96 -13.71 -6.42
CA THR A 65 -5.94 -14.76 -6.76
C THR A 65 -5.38 -15.67 -7.84
N GLU A 66 -4.90 -15.10 -8.95
CA GLU A 66 -4.27 -15.84 -10.05
C GLU A 66 -3.08 -16.69 -9.57
N HIS A 67 -2.26 -16.15 -8.66
CA HIS A 67 -1.13 -16.89 -8.11
C HIS A 67 -1.56 -18.03 -7.18
N VAL A 68 -2.62 -17.85 -6.39
CA VAL A 68 -3.17 -18.91 -5.53
C VAL A 68 -3.78 -20.04 -6.36
N GLU A 69 -4.47 -19.71 -7.45
CA GLU A 69 -5.02 -20.70 -8.38
C GLU A 69 -3.91 -21.55 -9.03
N LYS A 70 -2.82 -20.91 -9.47
CA LYS A 70 -1.67 -21.60 -10.08
C LYS A 70 -0.81 -22.35 -9.06
N PHE A 71 -0.68 -21.81 -7.86
CA PHE A 71 0.15 -22.33 -6.78
C PHE A 71 -0.64 -22.35 -5.46
N PRO A 72 -1.54 -23.33 -5.25
CA PRO A 72 -2.27 -23.46 -4.00
C PRO A 72 -1.35 -23.55 -2.77
N PHE A 73 -1.89 -23.29 -1.58
CA PHE A 73 -1.12 -23.45 -0.36
C PHE A 73 -0.69 -24.90 -0.16
N THR A 74 0.60 -25.10 0.02
CA THR A 74 1.18 -26.41 0.24
C THR A 74 0.88 -26.88 1.67
N GLN A 75 0.80 -28.19 1.85
CA GLN A 75 0.64 -28.77 3.19
C GLN A 75 1.78 -28.35 4.14
N LYS A 76 3.00 -28.13 3.61
CA LYS A 76 4.14 -27.63 4.37
C LYS A 76 3.89 -26.22 4.91
N GLU A 77 3.34 -25.31 4.10
CA GLU A 77 2.99 -23.95 4.53
C GLU A 77 1.96 -23.98 5.66
N ILE A 78 0.91 -24.81 5.55
CA ILE A 78 -0.13 -24.94 6.58
C ILE A 78 0.44 -25.56 7.87
N GLN A 79 1.25 -26.62 7.77
CA GLN A 79 1.89 -27.25 8.92
C GLN A 79 2.83 -26.31 9.67
N LEU A 80 3.51 -25.39 8.96
CA LEU A 80 4.35 -24.37 9.61
C LEU A 80 3.53 -23.41 10.46
N LEU A 81 2.28 -23.10 10.09
CA LEU A 81 1.37 -22.28 10.90
C LEU A 81 0.95 -23.01 12.18
N ILE A 82 0.56 -24.28 12.05
CA ILE A 82 0.19 -25.13 13.18
C ILE A 82 1.37 -25.27 14.16
N LYS A 83 2.58 -25.53 13.64
CA LYS A 83 3.80 -25.64 14.45
C LYS A 83 4.12 -24.36 15.22
N LYS A 84 3.68 -23.20 14.71
CA LYS A 84 3.85 -21.90 15.37
C LYS A 84 2.70 -21.55 16.32
N ASN A 85 1.83 -22.50 16.64
CA ASN A 85 0.67 -22.33 17.52
C ASN A 85 -0.27 -21.21 17.05
N ILE A 86 -0.42 -21.02 15.73
CA ILE A 86 -1.44 -20.14 15.17
C ILE A 86 -2.81 -20.79 15.36
N ASP A 87 -3.79 -19.99 15.81
CA ASP A 87 -5.17 -20.45 16.02
C ASP A 87 -5.76 -21.04 14.72
N ASN A 88 -6.44 -22.18 14.84
CA ASN A 88 -7.16 -22.82 13.75
C ASN A 88 -8.18 -21.89 13.09
N GLN A 89 -8.82 -20.99 13.85
CA GLN A 89 -9.75 -20.01 13.27
C GLN A 89 -9.04 -19.04 12.31
N ILE A 90 -7.80 -18.65 12.63
CA ILE A 90 -6.99 -17.79 11.77
C ILE A 90 -6.54 -18.55 10.52
N ILE A 91 -6.22 -19.84 10.65
CA ILE A 91 -5.87 -20.71 9.52
C ILE A 91 -7.09 -20.86 8.60
N GLU A 92 -8.28 -21.13 9.13
CA GLU A 92 -9.52 -21.22 8.35
C GLU A 92 -9.83 -19.90 7.62
N LYS A 93 -9.69 -18.77 8.32
CA LYS A 93 -9.83 -17.44 7.70
C LYS A 93 -8.83 -17.25 6.56
N LEU A 94 -7.57 -17.66 6.73
CA LEU A 94 -6.54 -17.56 5.70
C LEU A 94 -6.82 -18.46 4.50
N LEU A 95 -7.43 -19.63 4.70
CA LEU A 95 -7.85 -20.52 3.62
C LEU A 95 -9.03 -19.93 2.83
N ASN A 96 -9.98 -19.29 3.53
CA ASN A 96 -11.12 -18.61 2.91
C ASN A 96 -10.74 -17.27 2.25
N ASP A 97 -9.67 -16.62 2.73
CA ASP A 97 -9.21 -15.34 2.27
C ASP A 97 -7.68 -15.35 2.03
N PRO A 98 -7.23 -15.92 0.90
CA PRO A 98 -5.82 -16.16 0.62
C PRO A 98 -4.96 -14.90 0.64
N LYS A 99 -5.54 -13.71 0.42
CA LYS A 99 -4.82 -12.43 0.39
C LYS A 99 -4.08 -12.13 1.69
N ILE A 100 -4.56 -12.67 2.81
CA ILE A 100 -3.91 -12.56 4.12
C ILE A 100 -2.47 -13.10 4.05
N ALA A 101 -2.22 -14.20 3.32
CA ALA A 101 -0.88 -14.76 3.21
C ALA A 101 0.12 -13.85 2.48
N TYR A 102 -0.36 -12.89 1.70
CA TYR A 102 0.42 -12.02 0.83
C TYR A 102 0.59 -10.60 1.39
N GLY A 103 0.18 -10.34 2.64
CA GLY A 103 0.20 -9.00 3.23
C GLY A 103 1.44 -8.19 2.88
N SER A 104 1.21 -6.98 2.36
CA SER A 104 2.24 -6.03 1.95
C SER A 104 1.80 -4.59 2.21
N THR A 105 2.77 -3.75 2.52
CA THR A 105 2.68 -2.29 2.45
C THR A 105 3.05 -1.82 1.05
N LEU A 106 2.74 -0.58 0.70
CA LEU A 106 3.11 0.03 -0.57
C LEU A 106 3.32 1.53 -0.38
N ILE A 107 4.40 2.05 -0.94
CA ILE A 107 4.67 3.48 -1.08
C ILE A 107 5.02 3.74 -2.53
N VAL A 108 4.41 4.77 -3.11
CA VAL A 108 4.65 5.19 -4.48
C VAL A 108 4.84 6.70 -4.51
N ALA A 109 5.83 7.16 -5.28
CA ALA A 109 5.99 8.54 -5.67
C ALA A 109 5.99 8.62 -7.19
N ILE A 110 5.16 9.51 -7.73
CA ILE A 110 5.00 9.71 -9.17
C ILE A 110 5.35 11.16 -9.47
N LEU A 111 6.30 11.36 -10.37
CA LEU A 111 6.73 12.68 -10.83
C LEU A 111 6.15 12.92 -12.23
N ILE A 112 5.27 13.92 -12.35
CA ILE A 112 4.62 14.29 -13.61
C ILE A 112 4.69 15.80 -13.77
N ASP A 113 5.45 16.27 -14.75
CA ASP A 113 5.66 17.69 -15.05
C ASP A 113 5.96 18.52 -13.77
N LYS A 114 5.00 19.35 -13.32
CA LYS A 114 5.12 20.20 -12.14
C LYS A 114 4.48 19.62 -10.89
N PHE A 115 4.20 18.33 -10.84
CA PHE A 115 3.56 17.70 -9.69
C PHE A 115 4.28 16.43 -9.24
N ILE A 116 4.29 16.22 -7.92
CA ILE A 116 4.60 14.93 -7.32
C ILE A 116 3.33 14.40 -6.64
N ILE A 117 2.98 13.16 -6.96
CA ILE A 117 1.86 12.45 -6.35
C ILE A 117 2.41 11.32 -5.50
N PHE A 118 1.97 11.24 -4.26
CA PHE A 118 2.36 10.22 -3.31
C PHE A 118 1.18 9.34 -2.95
N PHE A 119 1.40 8.03 -2.90
CA PHE A 119 0.47 7.03 -2.39
C PHE A 119 1.16 6.21 -1.30
N GLN A 120 0.49 5.95 -0.19
CA GLN A 120 1.01 5.10 0.87
C GLN A 120 -0.11 4.28 1.50
N ILE A 121 0.17 3.00 1.72
CA ILE A 121 -0.54 2.15 2.67
C ILE A 121 0.49 1.41 3.53
N GLY A 122 0.32 1.50 4.85
CA GLY A 122 1.25 0.97 5.85
C GLY A 122 2.08 2.04 6.54
N ASP A 123 3.14 1.58 7.21
CA ASP A 123 3.94 2.33 8.18
C ASP A 123 5.27 2.85 7.65
N GLY A 124 5.62 2.54 6.40
CA GLY A 124 6.80 3.11 5.78
C GLY A 124 6.63 4.63 5.57
N ASN A 125 7.73 5.37 5.66
CA ASN A 125 7.72 6.82 5.53
C ASN A 125 8.40 7.26 4.23
N ILE A 126 7.93 8.39 3.70
CA ILE A 126 8.56 9.10 2.58
C ILE A 126 9.01 10.48 3.06
N LEU A 127 10.24 10.86 2.70
CA LEU A 127 10.82 12.15 3.03
C LEU A 127 11.17 12.86 1.73
N THR A 128 10.83 14.14 1.64
CA THR A 128 11.27 15.01 0.56
C THR A 128 12.27 16.01 1.12
N VAL A 129 13.36 16.23 0.39
CA VAL A 129 14.41 17.19 0.73
C VAL A 129 14.43 18.26 -0.35
N ASP A 130 14.28 19.52 0.04
CA ASP A 130 14.35 20.64 -0.90
C ASP A 130 15.79 21.09 -1.18
N HIS A 131 15.96 22.05 -2.09
CA HIS A 131 17.26 22.58 -2.49
C HIS A 131 18.00 23.34 -1.38
N THR A 132 17.30 23.75 -0.31
CA THR A 132 17.89 24.40 0.86
C THR A 132 18.23 23.40 1.98
N GLY A 133 17.90 22.12 1.77
CA GLY A 133 18.11 21.04 2.74
C GLY A 133 16.97 20.87 3.74
N ASN A 134 15.83 21.54 3.57
CA ASN A 134 14.68 21.31 4.44
C ASN A 134 14.07 19.95 4.13
N ILE A 135 13.73 19.22 5.20
CA ILE A 135 13.12 17.91 5.13
C ILE A 135 11.64 18.04 5.48
N PHE A 136 10.75 17.52 4.64
CA PHE A 136 9.35 17.39 4.97
C PHE A 136 8.81 16.01 4.63
N CYS A 137 7.82 15.55 5.40
CA CYS A 137 7.15 14.27 5.20
C CYS A 137 5.78 14.52 4.54
N PRO A 138 5.63 14.33 3.21
CA PRO A 138 4.42 14.75 2.48
C PRO A 138 3.14 14.03 2.91
N LEU A 139 3.25 12.90 3.63
CA LEU A 139 2.12 12.06 4.05
C LEU A 139 1.90 12.03 5.58
N ASN A 140 2.69 12.78 6.35
CA ASN A 140 2.40 13.02 7.77
C ASN A 140 1.79 14.41 7.91
N ASP A 141 0.55 14.49 8.37
CA ASP A 141 -0.12 15.77 8.69
C ASP A 141 0.44 16.44 9.96
N VAL A 142 1.66 16.11 10.37
CA VAL A 142 2.35 16.84 11.43
C VAL A 142 2.91 18.11 10.81
N GLN A 143 2.06 19.14 10.71
CA GLN A 143 2.56 20.48 10.99
C GLN A 143 3.23 20.38 12.37
N VAL A 144 4.48 20.80 12.46
CA VAL A 144 5.29 20.74 13.70
C VAL A 144 4.77 21.71 14.78
N ASP A 145 3.65 22.38 14.52
CA ASP A 145 3.00 23.29 15.45
C ASP A 145 1.81 22.60 16.11
N GLU A 146 1.91 22.45 17.44
CA GLU A 146 0.92 21.93 18.39
C GLU A 146 0.80 20.39 18.47
N ILE A 147 1.62 19.85 19.38
CA ILE A 147 1.42 18.53 20.01
C ILE A 147 0.01 18.51 20.60
N ASN A 148 -0.93 17.85 19.92
CA ASN A 148 -2.23 17.51 20.49
C ASN A 148 -2.09 16.17 21.24
N PRO A 149 -2.05 16.16 22.58
CA PRO A 149 -1.81 14.95 23.37
C PRO A 149 -2.93 13.89 23.26
N ASN A 150 -4.03 14.20 22.57
CA ASN A 150 -5.15 13.28 22.34
C ASN A 150 -5.17 12.65 20.95
N SER A 151 -4.13 12.83 20.12
CA SER A 151 -3.95 12.00 18.92
C SER A 151 -3.44 10.62 19.36
N ILE A 152 -4.34 9.80 19.88
CA ILE A 152 -4.11 8.37 20.05
C ILE A 152 -3.98 7.79 18.65
N ILE A 153 -2.77 7.87 18.09
CA ILE A 153 -2.34 7.09 16.93
C ILE A 153 -2.59 5.65 17.34
N SER A 154 -3.59 5.01 16.72
CA SER A 154 -3.93 3.61 16.98
C SER A 154 -2.67 2.77 16.76
N LEU A 155 -2.08 2.30 17.86
CA LEU A 155 -0.67 1.92 17.96
C LEU A 155 -0.42 0.42 17.73
N ASN A 156 -1.28 -0.31 17.01
CA ASN A 156 -1.04 -1.76 16.88
C ASN A 156 -1.48 -2.46 15.58
N GLN A 157 -1.90 -1.75 14.53
CA GLN A 157 -2.18 -2.40 13.23
C GLN A 157 -1.56 -1.62 12.08
N THR A 158 -0.48 -2.17 11.51
CA THR A 158 0.07 -1.69 10.23
C THR A 158 -0.96 -1.94 9.14
N ALA A 159 -1.51 -0.87 8.57
CA ALA A 159 -2.39 -0.98 7.40
C ALA A 159 -1.68 -1.71 6.26
N SER A 160 -2.35 -2.66 5.62
CA SER A 160 -1.75 -3.44 4.54
C SER A 160 -2.76 -3.70 3.43
N LEU A 161 -2.28 -3.99 2.23
CA LEU A 161 -3.12 -4.32 1.08
C LEU A 161 -4.06 -5.52 1.36
N SER A 162 -3.65 -6.42 2.25
CA SER A 162 -4.43 -7.60 2.64
C SER A 162 -5.59 -7.34 3.60
N MET A 163 -5.74 -6.12 4.13
CA MET A 163 -6.88 -5.77 4.98
C MET A 163 -8.17 -5.61 4.17
N ASN A 164 -9.30 -5.79 4.83
CA ASN A 164 -10.60 -5.49 4.23
C ASN A 164 -10.72 -3.98 4.01
N SER A 165 -11.25 -3.58 2.86
CA SER A 165 -11.40 -2.17 2.49
C SER A 165 -10.10 -1.36 2.55
N SER A 166 -8.94 -2.00 2.30
CA SER A 166 -7.61 -1.41 2.42
C SER A 166 -7.41 -0.14 1.59
N TRP A 167 -8.20 0.05 0.52
CA TRP A 167 -8.18 1.29 -0.27
C TRP A 167 -8.55 2.55 0.54
N LEU A 168 -9.29 2.43 1.65
CA LEU A 168 -9.64 3.54 2.53
C LEU A 168 -8.45 4.00 3.39
N GLU A 169 -7.49 3.10 3.63
CA GLU A 169 -6.29 3.36 4.44
C GLU A 169 -5.17 4.02 3.63
N PHE A 170 -5.39 4.26 2.33
CA PHE A 170 -4.40 4.93 1.50
C PHE A 170 -4.28 6.41 1.85
N LYS A 171 -3.10 6.82 2.27
CA LYS A 171 -2.71 8.23 2.33
C LYS A 171 -2.29 8.66 0.92
N THR A 172 -2.93 9.70 0.40
CA THR A 172 -2.62 10.27 -0.91
C THR A 172 -2.35 11.77 -0.80
N ARG A 173 -1.25 12.24 -1.39
CA ARG A 173 -0.87 13.67 -1.42
C ARG A 173 -0.45 14.08 -2.83
N ILE A 174 -0.85 15.27 -3.25
CA ILE A 174 -0.42 15.90 -4.50
C ILE A 174 0.29 17.19 -4.12
N ASN A 175 1.57 17.31 -4.48
CA ASN A 175 2.38 18.49 -4.25
C ASN A 175 2.75 19.12 -5.59
N SER A 176 2.66 20.45 -5.68
CA SER A 176 3.20 21.21 -6.81
C SER A 176 4.70 21.40 -6.62
N LEU A 177 5.47 21.20 -7.67
CA LEU A 177 6.86 21.61 -7.80
C LEU A 177 6.83 23.08 -8.22
N ILE A 178 7.09 23.96 -7.26
CA ILE A 178 7.36 25.37 -7.53
C ILE A 178 8.86 25.44 -7.82
N TYR A 179 9.21 25.71 -9.08
CA TYR A 179 10.57 26.07 -9.48
C TYR A 179 10.76 27.58 -9.39
#